data_AF-A0A7C6ZN01-F1
#
_entry.id   AF-A0A7C6ZN01-F1
#
_cell.length_a   1.000
_cell.length_b   1.000
_cell.length_c   1.000
_cell.angle_alpha   90.00
_cell.angle_beta   90.00
_cell.angle_gamma   90.00
#
_symmetry.space_group_name_H-M   'P 1'
#
loop_
_entity.id
_entity.type
_entity.pdbx_description
1 polymer ?
#
loop_
_entity_poly.entity_id
_entity_poly.type
_entity_poly.pdbx_seq_one_letter_code
_entity_poly.pdbx_strand_id
1 'polypeptide(L)'
;MRVRYVFKLAVLAAIAVGAFASSMVPVVSAAEPPKVRERVYGLQLWDGKTYQSTFCPGSINEVYMLSGVDNIVTPLVTDVYYWPITQEYMGDWFGYRKELKGTLEIWQGSKKVASLSPVKYVLVYPQGPYSDEVELEVGYMAEQKYKEYKNMVDKYYKEVFEYYSAQSEYEKKLSEFLKDPKKFGKPPVAPAQPIPPREYVTEPQEAMIVNLPPGRYEMQFIEHLESAAGSKPGEAKDGKEPEPRGSLSKKLIVFSPRRRGIGYEIIPEEKWTMPSNSDEPRETLYMEGKRVIFLKAFDESEYNSKGYRRLRELQKPFAGRGLENQYEWIHHTDRTSDVELQIVEGGRVLKTVKPKPYRVVQTPGYSLGYKIVEYDPEKDKGREPSFEAFKVEVDARSGMEIRLVDKQGKIIPESIRMIRVVNRAGSVFAFLVGAVPLLFGIAVVVTRRRTGRKARSSNRGQASVA
;
A
#
# COMPACT_ATOMS: atom_id res chain seq x y z
N MET A 1 -23.85 62.31 -59.54
CA MET A 1 -24.48 62.14 -60.86
C MET A 1 -24.86 60.66 -61.00
N ARG A 2 -26.18 60.34 -61.02
CA ARG A 2 -26.85 59.03 -61.32
C ARG A 2 -26.39 57.80 -60.50
N VAL A 3 -27.05 57.31 -59.45
CA VAL A 3 -28.42 56.73 -59.26
C VAL A 3 -28.80 55.58 -60.20
N ARG A 4 -28.90 54.36 -59.62
CA ARG A 4 -29.84 53.22 -59.84
C ARG A 4 -29.27 52.02 -59.01
N TYR A 5 -29.76 51.53 -57.85
CA TYR A 5 -31.10 51.09 -57.39
C TYR A 5 -31.73 50.09 -58.42
N VAL A 6 -32.14 48.85 -58.15
CA VAL A 6 -32.52 48.03 -56.98
C VAL A 6 -32.42 46.56 -57.45
N PHE A 7 -32.01 45.59 -56.61
CA PHE A 7 -32.72 44.30 -56.50
C PHE A 7 -32.34 43.63 -55.17
N LYS A 8 -33.26 43.74 -54.21
CA LYS A 8 -33.24 43.04 -52.93
C LYS A 8 -34.17 41.84 -53.05
N LEU A 9 -33.76 40.75 -52.38
CA LEU A 9 -34.54 39.59 -51.94
C LEU A 9 -35.01 38.58 -53.00
N ALA A 10 -34.23 37.50 -53.10
CA ALA A 10 -34.77 36.16 -53.08
C ALA A 10 -33.78 35.24 -52.33
N VAL A 11 -34.23 34.71 -51.18
CA VAL A 11 -33.83 33.39 -50.62
C VAL A 11 -32.37 33.29 -50.14
N LEU A 12 -32.03 33.45 -48.85
CA LEU A 12 -32.56 32.75 -47.67
C LEU A 12 -32.58 31.22 -47.84
N ALA A 13 -31.49 30.62 -48.35
CA ALA A 13 -31.08 29.22 -48.14
C ALA A 13 -29.87 28.89 -49.04
N ALA A 14 -28.70 29.46 -48.75
CA ALA A 14 -27.46 28.97 -49.32
C ALA A 14 -26.29 29.35 -48.40
N ILE A 15 -25.90 28.39 -47.56
CA ILE A 15 -24.49 28.16 -47.19
C ILE A 15 -23.90 29.35 -46.38
N ALA A 16 -24.11 29.53 -45.07
CA ALA A 16 -23.85 28.58 -43.99
C ALA A 16 -22.58 27.70 -44.17
N VAL A 17 -21.58 28.17 -44.92
CA VAL A 17 -20.20 27.64 -44.90
C VAL A 17 -19.27 28.85 -45.06
N GLY A 18 -19.04 29.54 -43.95
CA GLY A 18 -18.22 30.74 -43.97
C GLY A 18 -17.93 31.29 -42.58
N ALA A 19 -17.90 30.43 -41.56
CA ALA A 19 -17.47 30.75 -40.20
C ALA A 19 -17.28 29.47 -39.37
N PHE A 20 -16.57 28.48 -39.92
CA PHE A 20 -15.90 27.47 -39.10
C PHE A 20 -14.41 27.59 -39.43
N ALA A 21 -13.80 28.67 -38.94
CA ALA A 21 -12.38 28.68 -38.72
C ALA A 21 -12.14 27.60 -37.66
N SER A 22 -11.83 26.39 -38.12
CA SER A 22 -11.35 25.30 -37.30
C SER A 22 -10.20 25.84 -36.47
N SER A 23 -10.46 26.12 -35.20
CA SER A 23 -9.47 26.02 -34.16
C SER A 23 -9.01 24.57 -34.16
N MET A 24 -8.05 24.24 -35.04
CA MET A 24 -7.17 23.11 -34.86
C MET A 24 -6.45 23.40 -33.54
N VAL A 25 -7.04 22.95 -32.44
CA VAL A 25 -6.25 22.64 -31.26
C VAL A 25 -5.28 21.59 -31.76
N PRO A 26 -3.96 21.86 -31.81
CA PRO A 26 -3.02 20.81 -32.13
C PRO A 26 -3.29 19.70 -31.12
N VAL A 27 -3.75 18.56 -31.62
CA VAL A 27 -3.67 17.32 -30.86
C VAL A 27 -2.18 17.15 -30.65
N VAL A 28 -1.70 17.55 -29.47
CA VAL A 28 -0.36 17.21 -29.02
C VAL A 28 -0.40 15.71 -28.82
N SER A 29 -0.19 14.97 -29.92
CA SER A 29 0.26 13.60 -29.85
C SER A 29 1.57 13.68 -29.10
N ALA A 30 1.60 13.17 -27.87
CA ALA A 30 2.82 13.11 -27.08
C ALA A 30 3.81 12.27 -27.91
N ALA A 31 4.72 12.95 -28.61
CA ALA A 31 5.80 12.28 -29.31
C ALA A 31 6.49 11.35 -28.32
N GLU A 32 6.79 10.13 -28.75
CA GLU A 32 7.47 9.17 -27.91
C GLU A 32 8.74 9.82 -27.34
N PRO A 33 8.91 9.85 -25.99
CA PRO A 33 10.03 10.55 -25.39
C PRO A 33 11.35 10.01 -25.95
N PRO A 34 12.36 10.88 -26.17
CA PRO A 34 13.64 10.42 -26.67
C PRO A 34 14.27 9.43 -25.68
N LYS A 35 14.53 8.21 -26.16
CA LYS A 35 15.17 7.15 -25.40
C LYS A 35 16.68 7.24 -25.52
N VAL A 36 17.38 7.01 -24.42
CA VAL A 36 18.84 7.04 -24.34
C VAL A 36 19.32 5.71 -23.78
N ARG A 37 20.23 5.06 -24.48
CA ARG A 37 20.84 3.82 -24.00
C ARG A 37 21.75 4.11 -22.81
N GLU A 38 21.44 3.52 -21.66
CA GLU A 38 22.14 3.77 -20.39
C GLU A 38 22.52 2.47 -19.67
N ARG A 39 23.66 2.51 -18.98
CA ARG A 39 24.02 1.56 -17.92
C ARG A 39 23.24 1.94 -16.66
N VAL A 40 22.46 1.01 -16.13
CA VAL A 40 21.62 1.21 -14.95
C VAL A 40 21.77 0.05 -13.97
N TYR A 41 21.29 0.26 -12.75
CA TYR A 41 21.03 -0.84 -11.82
C TYR A 41 19.54 -1.12 -11.75
N GLY A 42 19.11 -2.32 -12.14
CA GLY A 42 17.83 -2.88 -11.71
C GLY A 42 17.94 -3.25 -10.23
N LEU A 43 16.90 -2.92 -9.45
CA LEU A 43 16.92 -3.06 -8.00
C LEU A 43 15.63 -3.74 -7.55
N GLN A 44 15.75 -4.79 -6.74
CA GLN A 44 14.63 -5.30 -5.94
C GLN A 44 15.03 -5.17 -4.47
N LEU A 45 14.41 -4.20 -3.79
CA LEU A 45 14.83 -3.75 -2.46
C LEU A 45 13.78 -4.13 -1.43
N TRP A 46 14.23 -4.66 -0.29
CA TRP A 46 13.33 -4.94 0.82
C TRP A 46 12.85 -3.62 1.44
N ASP A 47 11.53 -3.41 1.48
CA ASP A 47 10.91 -2.19 2.02
C ASP A 47 10.36 -2.36 3.46
N GLY A 48 10.69 -3.47 4.12
CA GLY A 48 10.14 -3.83 5.42
C GLY A 48 9.01 -4.85 5.33
N LYS A 49 8.27 -4.87 4.22
CA LYS A 49 7.11 -5.73 4.01
C LYS A 49 7.30 -6.68 2.82
N THR A 50 7.84 -6.16 1.71
CA THR A 50 8.02 -6.91 0.47
C THR A 50 9.24 -6.41 -0.32
N TYR A 51 9.54 -7.06 -1.45
CA TYR A 51 10.56 -6.61 -2.39
C TYR A 51 9.96 -5.63 -3.40
N GLN A 52 10.37 -4.36 -3.32
CA GLN A 52 9.96 -3.32 -4.26
C GLN A 52 10.92 -3.27 -5.45
N SER A 53 10.35 -3.33 -6.64
CA SER A 53 11.11 -3.19 -7.89
C SER A 53 11.28 -1.72 -8.26
N THR A 54 12.52 -1.30 -8.45
CA THR A 54 12.88 0.04 -8.95
C THR A 54 14.17 -0.07 -9.77
N PHE A 55 14.67 1.04 -10.30
CA PHE A 55 15.97 1.07 -10.94
C PHE A 55 16.66 2.42 -10.72
N CYS A 56 17.98 2.40 -10.80
CA CYS A 56 18.83 3.59 -10.68
C CYS A 56 19.30 4.03 -12.08
N PRO A 57 18.66 5.04 -12.71
CA PRO A 57 19.11 5.58 -13.98
C PRO A 57 20.48 6.26 -13.86
N GLY A 58 21.15 6.50 -14.99
CA GLY A 58 22.46 7.16 -15.04
C GLY A 58 22.47 8.52 -14.35
N SER A 59 21.37 9.27 -14.46
CA SER A 59 21.15 10.60 -13.88
C SER A 59 21.02 10.65 -12.35
N ILE A 60 20.78 9.52 -11.69
CA ILE A 60 20.59 9.44 -10.24
C ILE A 60 21.83 8.83 -9.59
N ASN A 61 22.42 9.52 -8.63
CA ASN A 61 23.72 9.14 -8.05
C ASN A 61 23.63 8.43 -6.69
N GLU A 62 22.47 8.42 -6.05
CA GLU A 62 22.28 7.90 -4.70
C GLU A 62 21.22 6.81 -4.68
N VAL A 63 21.58 5.62 -4.22
CA VAL A 63 20.68 4.47 -3.99
C VAL A 63 20.42 4.33 -2.50
N TYR A 64 19.20 3.96 -2.13
CA TYR A 64 18.75 3.84 -0.74
C TYR A 64 18.29 2.41 -0.48
N MET A 65 18.76 1.79 0.61
CA MET A 65 18.43 0.40 0.97
C MET A 65 18.26 0.26 2.48
N LEU A 66 17.45 -0.72 2.90
CA LEU A 66 17.37 -1.10 4.31
C LEU A 66 18.59 -1.93 4.73
N SER A 67 19.06 -1.70 5.96
CA SER A 67 20.19 -2.41 6.54
C SER A 67 19.84 -3.81 7.04
N GLY A 68 20.80 -4.73 7.03
CA GLY A 68 20.67 -6.04 7.69
C GLY A 68 19.70 -7.00 7.01
N VAL A 69 19.34 -6.71 5.76
CA VAL A 69 18.45 -7.51 4.91
C VAL A 69 19.08 -7.62 3.54
N ASP A 70 18.76 -8.70 2.84
CA ASP A 70 19.26 -8.95 1.50
C ASP A 70 18.53 -8.05 0.51
N ASN A 71 19.29 -7.36 -0.35
CA ASN A 71 18.78 -6.53 -1.43
C ASN A 71 19.39 -6.98 -2.74
N ILE A 72 18.59 -6.99 -3.81
CA ILE A 72 18.98 -7.57 -5.09
C ILE A 72 19.39 -6.43 -6.03
N VAL A 73 20.61 -6.51 -6.55
CA VAL A 73 21.19 -5.52 -7.46
C VAL A 73 21.61 -6.19 -8.76
N THR A 74 21.03 -5.74 -9.87
CA THR A 74 21.28 -6.27 -11.22
C THR A 74 21.80 -5.16 -12.14
N PRO A 75 23.11 -5.12 -12.43
CA PRO A 75 23.69 -4.18 -13.39
C PRO A 75 23.29 -4.60 -14.81
N LEU A 76 22.74 -3.66 -15.58
CA LEU A 76 22.23 -3.93 -16.92
C LEU A 76 22.32 -2.69 -17.81
N VAL A 77 22.12 -2.89 -19.11
CA VAL A 77 21.93 -1.83 -20.10
C VAL A 77 20.49 -1.88 -20.61
N THR A 78 19.83 -0.73 -20.63
CA THR A 78 18.48 -0.55 -21.18
C THR A 78 18.35 0.85 -21.78
N ASP A 79 17.32 1.05 -22.58
CA ASP A 79 16.98 2.37 -23.10
C ASP A 79 16.11 3.11 -22.05
N VAL A 80 16.58 4.26 -21.59
CA VAL A 80 15.93 5.07 -20.53
C VAL A 80 15.34 6.33 -21.14
N TYR A 81 14.15 6.71 -20.68
CA TYR A 81 13.53 7.97 -21.04
C TYR A 81 12.84 8.61 -19.84
N TYR A 82 12.65 9.93 -19.89
CA TYR A 82 11.91 10.66 -18.85
C TYR A 82 10.45 10.79 -19.27
N TRP A 83 9.52 10.43 -18.37
CA TRP A 83 8.08 10.57 -18.57
C TRP A 83 7.57 11.84 -17.84
N PRO A 84 7.24 12.93 -18.57
CA PRO A 84 6.93 14.21 -17.94
C PRO A 84 5.65 14.22 -17.10
N ILE A 85 4.68 13.34 -17.41
CA ILE A 85 3.37 13.33 -16.74
C ILE A 85 3.49 12.80 -15.30
N THR A 86 4.23 11.71 -15.10
CA THR A 86 4.49 11.13 -13.76
C THR A 86 5.80 11.62 -13.15
N GLN A 87 6.57 12.42 -13.91
CA GLN A 87 7.84 13.01 -13.53
C GLN A 87 8.91 12.00 -13.11
N GLU A 88 8.99 10.88 -13.84
CA GLU A 88 9.88 9.77 -13.50
C GLU A 88 10.70 9.28 -14.70
N TYR A 89 11.82 8.64 -14.41
CA TYR A 89 12.56 7.89 -15.43
C TYR A 89 11.94 6.51 -15.62
N MET A 90 11.82 6.08 -16.87
CA MET A 90 11.29 4.80 -17.28
C MET A 90 12.36 4.04 -18.05
N GLY A 91 12.55 2.75 -17.73
CA GLY A 91 13.35 1.84 -18.53
C GLY A 91 12.48 1.13 -19.56
N ASP A 92 12.95 1.01 -20.80
CA ASP A 92 12.33 0.22 -21.85
C ASP A 92 12.75 -1.26 -21.72
N TRP A 93 12.23 -1.90 -20.68
CA TRP A 93 12.55 -3.28 -20.31
C TRP A 93 12.18 -4.32 -21.37
N PHE A 94 11.21 -3.99 -22.23
CA PHE A 94 10.71 -4.85 -23.30
C PHE A 94 11.42 -4.59 -24.64
N GLY A 95 11.89 -3.36 -24.87
CA GLY A 95 12.63 -2.99 -26.08
C GLY A 95 14.08 -3.49 -26.04
N TYR A 96 14.87 -3.05 -25.06
CA TYR A 96 16.26 -3.46 -24.92
C TYR A 96 16.62 -3.71 -23.47
N ARG A 97 17.11 -4.92 -23.18
CA ARG A 97 17.62 -5.30 -21.86
C ARG A 97 18.80 -6.24 -22.04
N LYS A 98 19.96 -5.84 -21.54
CA LYS A 98 21.18 -6.66 -21.51
C LYS A 98 21.81 -6.64 -20.13
N GLU A 99 21.83 -7.77 -19.45
CA GLU A 99 22.50 -7.91 -18.16
C GLU A 99 24.02 -7.90 -18.34
N LEU A 100 24.72 -7.23 -17.43
CA LEU A 100 26.17 -7.08 -17.48
C LEU A 100 26.82 -8.14 -16.58
N LYS A 101 27.88 -8.77 -17.10
CA LYS A 101 28.68 -9.75 -16.37
C LYS A 101 29.86 -9.08 -15.68
N GLY A 102 30.07 -9.35 -14.41
CA GLY A 102 31.11 -8.69 -13.63
C GLY A 102 30.90 -8.82 -12.14
N THR A 103 31.60 -7.99 -11.39
CA THR A 103 31.61 -8.00 -9.93
C THR A 103 31.19 -6.63 -9.40
N LEU A 104 30.34 -6.62 -8.36
CA LEU A 104 29.98 -5.40 -7.65
C LEU A 104 30.94 -5.21 -6.48
N GLU A 105 31.75 -4.15 -6.51
CA GLU A 105 32.59 -3.75 -5.40
C GLU A 105 31.88 -2.68 -4.56
N ILE A 106 31.99 -2.82 -3.23
CA ILE A 106 31.40 -1.87 -2.28
C ILE A 106 32.52 -1.32 -1.39
N TRP A 107 32.55 -0.01 -1.25
CA TRP A 107 33.58 0.75 -0.58
C TRP A 107 32.97 1.61 0.54
N GLN A 108 33.70 1.73 1.65
CA GLN A 108 33.41 2.65 2.73
C GLN A 108 34.62 3.56 2.93
N GLY A 109 34.57 4.77 2.36
CA GLY A 109 35.77 5.59 2.21
C GLY A 109 36.80 4.86 1.33
N SER A 110 38.04 4.75 1.80
CA SER A 110 39.11 4.04 1.07
C SER A 110 39.12 2.51 1.27
N LYS A 111 38.25 1.97 2.11
CA LYS A 111 38.23 0.53 2.43
C LYS A 111 37.20 -0.20 1.57
N LYS A 112 37.64 -1.18 0.79
CA LYS A 112 36.73 -2.16 0.16
C LYS A 112 36.11 -3.05 1.25
N VAL A 113 34.79 -3.02 1.38
CA VAL A 113 34.05 -3.79 2.39
C VAL A 113 33.38 -5.03 1.82
N ALA A 114 33.11 -5.06 0.50
CA ALA A 114 32.60 -6.24 -0.17
C ALA A 114 33.00 -6.28 -1.65
N SER A 115 33.01 -7.49 -2.21
CA SER A 115 33.22 -7.79 -3.61
C SER A 115 32.29 -8.95 -3.97
N LEU A 116 31.21 -8.65 -4.69
CA LEU A 116 30.07 -9.54 -4.85
C LEU A 116 29.97 -10.05 -6.29
N SER A 117 30.01 -11.36 -6.45
CA SER A 117 29.71 -12.03 -7.71
C SER A 117 28.21 -12.30 -7.82
N PRO A 118 27.66 -12.41 -9.05
CA PRO A 118 26.27 -12.83 -9.24
C PRO A 118 26.02 -14.20 -8.61
N VAL A 119 24.88 -14.35 -7.96
CA VAL A 119 24.33 -15.62 -7.48
C VAL A 119 22.91 -15.79 -8.01
N LYS A 120 22.48 -17.04 -8.18
CA LYS A 120 21.09 -17.32 -8.52
C LYS A 120 20.17 -16.97 -7.36
N TYR A 121 18.98 -16.48 -7.66
CA TYR A 121 17.96 -16.22 -6.67
C TYR A 121 16.56 -16.48 -7.23
N VAL A 122 15.60 -16.70 -6.33
CA VAL A 122 14.17 -16.72 -6.63
C VAL A 122 13.41 -15.97 -5.55
N LEU A 123 12.30 -15.35 -5.94
CA LEU A 123 11.30 -14.83 -5.01
C LEU A 123 10.20 -15.88 -4.86
N VAL A 124 9.92 -16.24 -3.61
CA VAL A 124 8.88 -17.20 -3.21
C VAL A 124 7.71 -16.41 -2.66
N TYR A 125 6.52 -16.69 -3.16
CA TYR A 125 5.27 -16.09 -2.72
C TYR A 125 4.37 -17.19 -2.16
N PRO A 126 4.43 -17.47 -0.84
CA PRO A 126 3.72 -18.60 -0.23
C PRO A 126 2.20 -18.55 -0.43
N GLN A 127 1.63 -17.34 -0.46
CA GLN A 127 0.19 -17.12 -0.64
C GLN A 127 -0.19 -16.70 -2.08
N GLY A 128 0.74 -16.81 -3.02
CA GLY A 128 0.56 -16.50 -4.44
C GLY A 128 1.12 -15.13 -4.85
N PRO A 129 1.24 -14.84 -6.16
CA PRO A 129 2.03 -13.72 -6.68
C PRO A 129 1.53 -12.31 -6.30
N TYR A 130 0.33 -12.21 -5.75
CA TYR A 130 -0.27 -10.95 -5.30
C TYR A 130 -0.24 -10.79 -3.77
N SER A 131 0.43 -11.70 -3.04
CA SER A 131 0.62 -11.56 -1.60
C SER A 131 1.76 -10.61 -1.30
N ASP A 132 1.61 -9.88 -0.20
CA ASP A 132 2.70 -9.07 0.35
C ASP A 132 3.79 -9.94 0.98
N GLU A 133 3.45 -11.17 1.40
CA GLU A 133 4.39 -12.17 1.91
C GLU A 133 5.28 -12.69 0.78
N VAL A 134 6.56 -12.38 0.86
CA VAL A 134 7.59 -12.81 -0.10
C VAL A 134 8.87 -13.18 0.62
N GLU A 135 9.49 -14.27 0.20
CA GLU A 135 10.78 -14.74 0.70
C GLU A 135 11.80 -14.73 -0.43
N LEU A 136 13.06 -14.44 -0.09
CA LEU A 136 14.18 -14.49 -1.03
C LEU A 136 15.02 -15.73 -0.74
N GLU A 137 15.12 -16.62 -1.72
CA GLU A 137 16.02 -17.76 -1.68
C GLU A 137 17.18 -17.54 -2.64
N VAL A 138 18.40 -17.90 -2.22
CA VAL A 138 19.64 -17.62 -2.95
C VAL A 138 20.52 -18.85 -3.13
N GLY A 139 21.33 -18.84 -4.18
CA GLY A 139 22.27 -19.91 -4.52
C GLY A 139 21.58 -21.26 -4.73
N TYR A 140 22.10 -22.29 -4.06
CA TYR A 140 21.58 -23.65 -4.16
C TYR A 140 20.12 -23.77 -3.68
N MET A 141 19.73 -23.01 -2.65
CA MET A 141 18.36 -23.04 -2.13
C MET A 141 17.36 -22.51 -3.16
N ALA A 142 17.75 -21.50 -3.94
CA ALA A 142 16.92 -20.97 -5.01
C ALA A 142 16.58 -22.03 -6.07
N GLU A 143 17.59 -22.82 -6.47
CA GLU A 143 17.41 -23.89 -7.45
C GLU A 143 16.51 -25.01 -6.92
N GLN A 144 16.71 -25.41 -5.65
CA GLN A 144 15.87 -26.42 -5.02
C GLN A 144 14.41 -25.96 -4.94
N LYS A 145 14.17 -24.74 -4.46
CA LYS A 145 12.83 -24.20 -4.28
C LYS A 145 12.08 -24.07 -5.61
N TYR A 146 12.76 -23.62 -6.67
CA TYR A 146 12.15 -23.58 -8.01
C TYR A 146 11.81 -24.98 -8.54
N LYS A 147 12.69 -25.97 -8.31
CA LYS A 147 12.45 -27.36 -8.70
C LYS A 147 11.26 -27.96 -7.95
N GLU A 148 11.14 -27.70 -6.65
CA GLU A 148 9.99 -28.11 -5.83
C GLU A 148 8.69 -27.50 -6.38
N TYR A 149 8.68 -26.21 -6.67
CA TYR A 149 7.56 -25.52 -7.28
C TYR A 149 7.17 -26.13 -8.64
N LYS A 150 8.14 -26.38 -9.53
CA LYS A 150 7.88 -27.03 -10.82
C LYS A 150 7.24 -28.41 -10.66
N ASN A 151 7.76 -29.23 -9.75
CA ASN A 151 7.17 -30.54 -9.47
C ASN A 151 5.73 -30.43 -8.96
N MET A 152 5.44 -29.43 -8.13
CA MET A 152 4.10 -29.15 -7.61
C MET A 152 3.12 -28.75 -8.73
N VAL A 153 3.56 -27.86 -9.62
CA VAL A 153 2.79 -27.40 -10.79
C VAL A 153 2.55 -28.55 -11.77
N ASP A 154 3.58 -29.35 -12.07
CA ASP A 154 3.46 -30.50 -12.97
C ASP A 154 2.49 -31.55 -12.42
N LYS A 155 2.53 -31.80 -11.10
CA LYS A 155 1.56 -32.67 -10.43
C LYS A 155 0.14 -32.13 -10.56
N TYR A 156 -0.08 -30.83 -10.34
CA TYR A 156 -1.38 -30.20 -10.52
C TYR A 156 -1.91 -30.34 -11.95
N TYR A 157 -1.08 -30.06 -12.97
CA TYR A 157 -1.51 -30.21 -14.36
C TYR A 157 -1.85 -31.66 -14.72
N LYS A 158 -1.15 -32.64 -14.14
CA LYS A 158 -1.51 -34.05 -14.27
C LYS A 158 -2.89 -34.34 -13.65
N GLU A 159 -3.16 -33.85 -12.44
CA GLU A 159 -4.48 -33.98 -11.79
C GLU A 159 -5.59 -33.28 -12.57
N VAL A 160 -5.32 -32.12 -13.20
CA VAL A 160 -6.25 -31.41 -14.08
C VAL A 160 -6.59 -32.25 -15.32
N PHE A 161 -5.58 -32.87 -15.94
CA PHE A 161 -5.80 -33.75 -17.08
C PHE A 161 -6.66 -34.99 -16.71
N GLU A 162 -6.38 -35.60 -15.55
CA GLU A 162 -7.17 -36.71 -15.00
C GLU A 162 -8.61 -36.27 -14.68
N TYR A 163 -8.79 -35.07 -14.11
CA TYR A 163 -10.10 -34.48 -13.84
C TYR A 163 -10.92 -34.28 -15.12
N TYR A 164 -10.37 -33.71 -16.18
CA TYR A 164 -11.10 -33.52 -17.44
C TYR A 164 -11.51 -34.85 -18.08
N SER A 165 -10.65 -35.87 -17.96
CA SER A 165 -10.96 -37.22 -18.41
C SER A 165 -12.14 -37.82 -17.61
N ALA A 166 -12.09 -37.70 -16.27
CA ALA A 166 -13.15 -38.16 -15.38
C ALA A 166 -14.46 -37.36 -15.58
N GLN A 167 -14.38 -36.07 -15.88
CA GLN A 167 -15.53 -35.20 -16.14
C GLN A 167 -16.25 -35.63 -17.42
N SER A 168 -15.52 -35.98 -18.47
CA SER A 168 -16.11 -36.53 -19.70
C SER A 168 -16.84 -37.86 -19.44
N GLU A 169 -16.26 -38.76 -18.64
CA GLU A 169 -16.94 -39.99 -18.24
C GLU A 169 -18.18 -39.74 -17.37
N TYR A 170 -18.10 -38.78 -16.45
CA TYR A 170 -19.22 -38.34 -15.63
C TYR A 170 -20.37 -37.82 -16.49
N GLU A 171 -20.09 -36.96 -17.47
CA GLU A 171 -21.10 -36.42 -18.39
C GLU A 171 -21.76 -37.53 -19.22
N LYS A 172 -20.99 -38.53 -19.67
CA LYS A 172 -21.54 -39.72 -20.35
C LYS A 172 -22.47 -40.49 -19.41
N LYS A 173 -22.02 -40.85 -18.20
CA LYS A 173 -22.83 -41.57 -17.20
C LYS A 173 -24.06 -40.77 -16.77
N LEU A 174 -23.96 -39.45 -16.65
CA LEU A 174 -25.07 -38.57 -16.34
C LEU A 174 -26.10 -38.56 -17.48
N SER A 175 -25.63 -38.48 -18.73
CA SER A 175 -26.52 -38.55 -19.89
C SER A 175 -27.27 -39.89 -19.98
N GLU A 176 -26.62 -41.01 -19.64
CA GLU A 176 -27.26 -42.33 -19.59
C GLU A 176 -28.23 -42.45 -18.40
N PHE A 177 -27.84 -41.94 -17.23
CA PHE A 177 -28.70 -41.84 -16.06
C PHE A 177 -29.98 -41.05 -16.36
N LEU A 178 -29.87 -39.91 -17.05
CA LEU A 178 -31.02 -39.08 -17.42
C LEU A 178 -31.96 -39.79 -18.43
N LYS A 179 -31.45 -40.70 -19.25
CA LYS A 179 -32.25 -41.51 -20.19
C LYS A 179 -32.98 -42.66 -19.50
N ASP A 180 -32.35 -43.33 -18.54
CA ASP A 180 -32.96 -44.42 -17.77
C ASP A 180 -32.52 -44.42 -16.29
N PRO A 181 -33.17 -43.60 -15.44
CA PRO A 181 -32.80 -43.50 -14.03
C PRO A 181 -32.97 -44.80 -13.25
N LYS A 182 -33.85 -45.72 -13.70
CA LYS A 182 -34.13 -46.99 -13.01
C LYS A 182 -32.97 -47.98 -13.14
N LYS A 183 -32.17 -47.87 -14.21
CA LYS A 183 -31.02 -48.74 -14.47
C LYS A 183 -29.82 -48.45 -13.56
N PHE A 184 -29.68 -47.22 -13.07
CA PHE A 184 -28.47 -46.76 -12.37
C PHE A 184 -28.58 -46.72 -10.84
N GLY A 185 -29.81 -46.72 -10.29
CA GLY A 185 -30.08 -46.75 -8.84
C GLY A 185 -29.68 -45.48 -8.06
N LYS A 186 -28.54 -44.86 -8.38
CA LYS A 186 -28.07 -43.58 -7.82
C LYS A 186 -27.50 -42.68 -8.92
N PRO A 187 -27.59 -41.35 -8.76
CA PRO A 187 -26.94 -40.42 -9.67
C PRO A 187 -25.41 -40.60 -9.66
N PRO A 188 -24.73 -40.43 -10.81
CA PRO A 188 -23.27 -40.41 -10.83
C PRO A 188 -22.75 -39.23 -9.99
N VAL A 189 -21.57 -39.41 -9.38
CA VAL A 189 -20.92 -38.38 -8.56
C VAL A 189 -19.96 -37.58 -9.45
N ALA A 190 -20.06 -36.25 -9.39
CA ALA A 190 -19.14 -35.39 -10.14
C ALA A 190 -17.71 -35.53 -9.59
N PRO A 191 -16.69 -35.61 -10.46
CA PRO A 191 -15.31 -35.61 -10.00
C PRO A 191 -14.98 -34.30 -9.27
N ALA A 192 -14.12 -34.37 -8.26
CA ALA A 192 -13.67 -33.19 -7.53
C ALA A 192 -12.65 -32.43 -8.38
N GLN A 193 -12.83 -31.11 -8.50
CA GLN A 193 -11.89 -30.26 -9.21
C GLN A 193 -10.58 -30.16 -8.41
N PRO A 194 -9.40 -30.35 -9.03
CA PRO A 194 -8.13 -30.19 -8.37
C PRO A 194 -7.90 -28.73 -7.98
N ILE A 195 -7.29 -28.52 -6.81
CA ILE A 195 -7.02 -27.19 -6.26
C ILE A 195 -5.63 -26.75 -6.75
N PRO A 196 -5.49 -25.56 -7.37
CA PRO A 196 -4.19 -25.09 -7.81
C PRO A 196 -3.24 -24.85 -6.62
N PRO A 197 -1.92 -25.04 -6.83
CA PRO A 197 -0.91 -24.60 -5.87
C PRO A 197 -1.11 -23.13 -5.47
N ARG A 198 -1.10 -22.86 -4.16
CA ARG A 198 -1.17 -21.48 -3.66
C ARG A 198 0.17 -20.76 -3.80
N GLU A 199 1.27 -21.48 -3.55
CA GLU A 199 2.63 -20.96 -3.65
C GLU A 199 2.98 -20.63 -5.11
N TYR A 200 3.70 -19.53 -5.31
CA TYR A 200 4.30 -19.15 -6.59
C TYR A 200 5.79 -18.86 -6.41
N VAL A 201 6.64 -19.37 -7.30
CA VAL A 201 8.09 -19.13 -7.27
C VAL A 201 8.53 -18.58 -8.62
N THR A 202 9.30 -17.49 -8.60
CA THR A 202 9.83 -16.89 -9.83
C THR A 202 10.85 -17.80 -10.50
N GLU A 203 11.12 -17.57 -11.79
CA GLU A 203 12.23 -18.26 -12.46
C GLU A 203 13.58 -17.82 -11.84
N PRO A 204 14.57 -18.73 -11.76
CA PRO A 204 15.89 -18.39 -11.25
C PRO A 204 16.56 -17.31 -12.11
N GLN A 205 16.97 -16.22 -11.47
CA GLN A 205 17.72 -15.11 -12.09
C GLN A 205 19.06 -14.92 -11.38
N GLU A 206 20.02 -14.25 -12.01
CA GLU A 206 21.32 -13.95 -11.39
C GLU A 206 21.42 -12.47 -11.01
N ALA A 207 21.89 -12.21 -9.79
CA ALA A 207 22.09 -10.85 -9.29
C ALA A 207 23.13 -10.81 -8.16
N MET A 208 23.59 -9.61 -7.81
CA MET A 208 24.40 -9.42 -6.62
C MET A 208 23.49 -9.15 -5.42
N ILE A 209 23.70 -9.92 -4.35
CA ILE A 209 22.95 -9.78 -3.09
C ILE A 209 23.73 -8.88 -2.14
N VAL A 210 23.15 -7.71 -1.84
CA VAL A 210 23.75 -6.68 -1.01
C VAL A 210 23.06 -6.65 0.35
N ASN A 211 23.84 -6.96 1.40
CA ASN A 211 23.41 -6.85 2.78
C ASN A 211 24.51 -6.15 3.58
N LEU A 212 24.21 -4.95 4.06
CA LEU A 212 25.17 -4.07 4.71
C LEU A 212 24.59 -3.50 6.01
N PRO A 213 25.45 -3.16 7.00
CA PRO A 213 25.00 -2.39 8.15
C PRO A 213 24.65 -0.94 7.75
N PRO A 214 23.95 -0.19 8.61
CA PRO A 214 23.64 1.22 8.34
C PRO A 214 24.91 2.04 8.09
N GLY A 215 24.90 2.85 7.04
CA GLY A 215 26.07 3.63 6.65
C GLY A 215 25.96 4.28 5.27
N ARG A 216 27.03 4.96 4.90
CA ARG A 216 27.23 5.53 3.56
C ARG A 216 28.37 4.78 2.88
N TYR A 217 28.11 4.33 1.67
CA TYR A 217 29.01 3.52 0.87
C TYR A 217 29.08 4.06 -0.54
N GLU A 218 30.06 3.57 -1.30
CA GLU A 218 30.13 3.69 -2.75
C GLU A 218 30.06 2.30 -3.33
N MET A 219 29.19 2.09 -4.30
CA MET A 219 29.12 0.84 -5.06
C MET A 219 29.61 1.09 -6.48
N GLN A 220 30.46 0.19 -6.97
CA GLN A 220 31.04 0.25 -8.29
C GLN A 220 30.96 -1.11 -8.97
N PHE A 221 30.37 -1.17 -10.15
CA PHE A 221 30.41 -2.38 -10.95
C PHE A 221 31.68 -2.44 -11.81
N ILE A 222 32.39 -3.57 -11.72
CA ILE A 222 33.55 -3.91 -12.52
C ILE A 222 33.12 -4.96 -13.54
N GLU A 223 32.96 -4.53 -14.78
CA GLU A 223 32.57 -5.41 -15.89
C GLU A 223 33.71 -6.38 -16.19
N HIS A 224 33.41 -7.67 -16.19
CA HIS A 224 34.34 -8.66 -16.73
C HIS A 224 34.18 -8.60 -18.25
N LEU A 225 35.12 -7.92 -18.91
CA LEU A 225 35.24 -8.04 -20.34
C LEU A 225 35.48 -9.53 -20.63
N GLU A 226 34.48 -10.21 -21.17
CA GLU A 226 34.75 -11.47 -21.85
C GLU A 226 35.81 -11.12 -22.89
N SER A 227 36.99 -11.70 -22.74
CA SER A 227 38.01 -11.69 -23.78
C SER A 227 37.37 -12.28 -25.02
N ALA A 228 36.75 -11.43 -25.84
CA ALA A 228 36.50 -11.73 -27.22
C ALA A 228 37.89 -11.91 -27.83
N ALA A 229 38.35 -13.16 -27.82
CA ALA A 229 39.47 -13.60 -28.61
C ALA A 229 39.24 -13.09 -30.03
N GLY A 230 39.95 -12.03 -30.42
CA GLY A 230 39.97 -11.52 -31.79
C GLY A 230 39.57 -10.06 -32.03
N SER A 231 39.18 -9.26 -31.03
CA SER A 231 38.95 -7.82 -31.28
C SER A 231 40.05 -6.95 -30.69
N LYS A 232 40.97 -6.49 -31.55
CA LYS A 232 41.97 -5.48 -31.20
C LYS A 232 41.26 -4.18 -30.75
N PRO A 233 41.77 -3.49 -29.72
CA PRO A 233 41.30 -2.14 -29.39
C PRO A 233 41.73 -1.18 -30.51
N GLY A 234 40.77 -0.55 -31.19
CA GLY A 234 41.07 0.53 -32.14
C GLY A 234 40.48 0.45 -33.54
N GLU A 235 39.65 -0.55 -33.89
CA GLU A 235 38.88 -0.50 -35.13
C GLU A 235 37.40 -0.24 -34.84
N ALA A 236 36.96 1.00 -35.11
CA ALA A 236 35.57 1.30 -35.35
C ALA A 236 35.23 0.83 -36.76
N LYS A 237 34.32 -0.14 -36.87
CA LYS A 237 33.64 -0.44 -38.13
C LYS A 237 32.28 0.25 -38.10
N ASP A 238 31.94 0.90 -39.21
CA ASP A 238 30.64 1.48 -39.52
C ASP A 238 29.48 0.65 -38.96
N GLY A 239 28.63 1.27 -38.14
CA GLY A 239 27.43 0.64 -37.57
C GLY A 239 27.52 0.16 -36.11
N LYS A 240 28.56 0.53 -35.34
CA LYS A 240 28.60 0.24 -33.90
C LYS A 240 27.43 0.92 -33.16
N GLU A 241 26.70 0.14 -32.37
CA GLU A 241 25.74 0.66 -31.40
C GLU A 241 26.39 1.73 -30.53
N PRO A 242 25.71 2.84 -30.23
CA PRO A 242 26.26 3.87 -29.37
C PRO A 242 26.65 3.27 -28.01
N GLU A 243 27.85 3.60 -27.52
CA GLU A 243 28.26 3.16 -26.19
C GLU A 243 27.24 3.64 -25.15
N PRO A 244 26.76 2.75 -24.26
CA PRO A 244 25.76 3.10 -23.28
C PRO A 244 26.30 4.19 -22.35
N ARG A 245 25.52 5.25 -22.14
CA ARG A 245 25.86 6.34 -21.24
C ARG A 245 25.72 5.91 -19.77
N GLY A 246 26.32 6.69 -18.87
CA GLY A 246 26.15 6.52 -17.43
C GLY A 246 27.26 5.71 -16.77
N SER A 247 27.51 6.03 -15.51
CA SER A 247 28.46 5.33 -14.66
C SER A 247 27.72 4.34 -13.76
N LEU A 248 28.27 3.13 -13.62
CA LEU A 248 27.88 2.18 -12.59
C LEU A 248 28.68 2.41 -11.30
N SER A 249 29.03 3.65 -11.02
CA SER A 249 29.49 4.10 -9.71
C SER A 249 28.38 4.95 -9.09
N LYS A 250 27.90 4.54 -7.92
CA LYS A 250 26.79 5.19 -7.20
C LYS A 250 27.13 5.27 -5.72
N LYS A 251 26.63 6.31 -5.07
CA LYS A 251 26.59 6.38 -3.62
C LYS A 251 25.45 5.48 -3.13
N LEU A 252 25.70 4.75 -2.06
CA LEU A 252 24.74 3.87 -1.44
C LEU A 252 24.50 4.32 0.00
N ILE A 253 23.24 4.57 0.35
CA ILE A 253 22.78 4.98 1.67
C ILE A 253 21.99 3.84 2.27
N VAL A 254 22.57 3.19 3.27
CA VAL A 254 21.96 2.08 3.98
C VAL A 254 21.45 2.59 5.31
N PHE A 255 20.17 2.40 5.59
CA PHE A 255 19.54 2.92 6.80
C PHE A 255 18.71 1.86 7.54
N SER A 256 18.63 2.02 8.85
CA SER A 256 17.80 1.20 9.73
C SER A 256 16.54 1.95 10.14
N PRO A 257 15.50 1.24 10.62
CA PRO A 257 14.40 1.92 11.30
C PRO A 257 14.92 2.69 12.52
N ARG A 258 14.27 3.82 12.83
CA ARG A 258 14.52 4.64 14.02
C ARG A 258 13.89 4.00 15.26
N ARG A 259 12.66 3.51 15.10
CA ARG A 259 11.87 2.85 16.15
C ARG A 259 11.20 1.61 15.58
N ARG A 260 10.87 0.67 16.45
CA ARG A 260 10.01 -0.49 16.18
C ARG A 260 8.90 -0.49 17.20
N GLY A 261 7.72 -0.93 16.79
CA GLY A 261 6.54 -0.89 17.63
C GLY A 261 5.52 -1.94 17.23
N ILE A 262 4.41 -1.91 17.94
CA ILE A 262 3.20 -2.66 17.61
C ILE A 262 2.13 -1.62 17.29
N GLY A 263 1.59 -1.66 16.09
CA GLY A 263 0.50 -0.81 15.68
C GLY A 263 -0.83 -1.56 15.68
N TYR A 264 -1.91 -0.79 15.60
CA TYR A 264 -3.27 -1.33 15.54
C TYR A 264 -4.07 -0.72 14.38
N GLU A 265 -4.66 -1.56 13.55
CA GLU A 265 -5.74 -1.16 12.64
C GLU A 265 -7.06 -1.36 13.39
N ILE A 266 -7.78 -0.26 13.57
CA ILE A 266 -9.02 -0.20 14.34
C ILE A 266 -10.18 -0.15 13.36
N ILE A 267 -11.03 -1.16 13.44
CA ILE A 267 -12.12 -1.34 12.50
C ILE A 267 -13.46 -1.24 13.24
N PRO A 268 -14.20 -0.14 13.09
CA PRO A 268 -15.49 0.02 13.75
C PRO A 268 -16.54 -0.93 13.16
N GLU A 269 -17.39 -1.51 14.01
CA GLU A 269 -18.49 -2.39 13.56
C GLU A 269 -19.41 -1.70 12.54
N GLU A 270 -19.68 -0.41 12.73
CA GLU A 270 -20.59 0.38 11.89
C GLU A 270 -19.94 0.85 10.57
N LYS A 271 -18.60 0.90 10.49
CA LYS A 271 -17.85 1.53 9.39
C LYS A 271 -16.63 0.69 8.98
N TRP A 272 -16.87 -0.57 8.65
CA TRP A 272 -15.82 -1.50 8.21
C TRP A 272 -14.91 -0.93 7.10
N THR A 273 -15.47 -0.18 6.14
CA THR A 273 -14.71 0.36 4.99
C THR A 273 -13.89 1.61 5.31
N MET A 274 -13.89 2.08 6.56
CA MET A 274 -13.10 3.22 7.02
C MET A 274 -12.36 2.86 8.31
N PRO A 275 -11.37 1.94 8.24
CA PRO A 275 -10.50 1.67 9.37
C PRO A 275 -9.63 2.89 9.69
N SER A 276 -9.15 2.95 10.92
CA SER A 276 -8.19 3.96 11.39
C SER A 276 -7.02 3.30 12.08
N ASN A 277 -5.82 3.82 11.90
CA ASN A 277 -4.62 3.23 12.47
C ASN A 277 -4.20 3.89 13.79
N SER A 278 -3.47 3.14 14.62
CA SER A 278 -2.78 3.64 15.79
C SER A 278 -1.34 3.15 15.82
N ASP A 279 -0.47 3.95 15.22
CA ASP A 279 0.92 3.60 14.91
C ASP A 279 1.92 4.18 15.93
N GLU A 280 1.49 5.11 16.79
CA GLU A 280 2.35 5.61 17.86
C GLU A 280 2.10 4.80 19.14
N PRO A 281 3.12 4.16 19.73
CA PRO A 281 2.96 3.32 20.92
C PRO A 281 2.28 3.98 22.12
N ARG A 282 2.37 5.31 22.22
CA ARG A 282 1.78 6.10 23.32
C ARG A 282 0.44 6.74 22.97
N GLU A 283 -0.11 6.42 21.82
CA GLU A 283 -1.37 6.98 21.39
C GLU A 283 -2.52 6.53 22.29
N THR A 284 -3.44 7.46 22.51
CA THR A 284 -4.70 7.19 23.21
C THR A 284 -5.81 7.12 22.17
N LEU A 285 -6.51 5.99 22.12
CA LEU A 285 -7.64 5.75 21.25
C LEU A 285 -8.87 6.44 21.82
N TYR A 286 -9.38 7.45 21.13
CA TYR A 286 -10.60 8.14 21.53
C TYR A 286 -11.81 7.53 20.80
N MET A 287 -12.79 7.06 21.59
CA MET A 287 -13.99 6.40 21.08
C MET A 287 -15.25 7.13 21.53
N GLU A 288 -16.24 7.27 20.64
CA GLU A 288 -17.52 7.91 20.98
C GLU A 288 -18.52 6.89 21.55
N GLY A 289 -18.89 7.06 22.81
CA GLY A 289 -19.89 6.23 23.48
C GLY A 289 -19.57 4.73 23.56
N LYS A 290 -20.62 3.91 23.79
CA LYS A 290 -20.53 2.45 23.83
C LYS A 290 -20.55 1.89 22.41
N ARG A 291 -19.55 1.09 22.04
CA ARG A 291 -19.44 0.48 20.70
C ARG A 291 -18.54 -0.74 20.66
N VAL A 292 -18.64 -1.51 19.58
CA VAL A 292 -17.75 -2.62 19.27
C VAL A 292 -16.71 -2.16 18.24
N ILE A 293 -15.45 -2.50 18.50
CA ILE A 293 -14.35 -2.34 17.56
C ILE A 293 -13.63 -3.68 17.36
N PHE A 294 -13.08 -3.86 16.17
CA PHE A 294 -12.21 -4.97 15.83
C PHE A 294 -10.79 -4.42 15.70
N LEU A 295 -9.84 -5.03 16.39
CA LEU A 295 -8.45 -4.62 16.36
C LEU A 295 -7.61 -5.65 15.62
N LYS A 296 -6.88 -5.23 14.60
CA LYS A 296 -5.80 -6.01 14.01
C LYS A 296 -4.49 -5.46 14.51
N ALA A 297 -3.66 -6.33 15.09
CA ALA A 297 -2.34 -5.96 15.53
C ALA A 297 -1.31 -6.30 14.45
N PHE A 298 -0.31 -5.45 14.29
CA PHE A 298 0.80 -5.68 13.36
C PHE A 298 2.13 -5.17 13.93
N ASP A 299 3.23 -5.78 13.49
CA ASP A 299 4.57 -5.24 13.68
C ASP A 299 4.76 -4.03 12.78
N GLU A 300 5.38 -2.97 13.31
CA GLU A 300 5.67 -1.75 12.54
C GLU A 300 7.06 -1.21 12.82
N SER A 301 7.56 -0.40 11.90
CA SER A 301 8.81 0.34 12.10
C SER A 301 8.74 1.73 11.54
N GLU A 302 9.38 2.65 12.25
CA GLU A 302 9.45 4.06 11.87
C GLU A 302 10.71 4.32 11.04
N TYR A 303 10.54 4.83 9.83
CA TYR A 303 11.64 5.18 8.94
C TYR A 303 11.65 6.67 8.64
N ASN A 304 12.82 7.18 8.26
CA ASN A 304 12.89 8.51 7.67
C ASN A 304 12.15 8.51 6.33
N SER A 305 11.17 9.41 6.17
CA SER A 305 10.27 9.41 5.01
C SER A 305 10.99 9.67 3.70
N LYS A 306 12.07 10.47 3.69
CA LYS A 306 12.90 10.65 2.48
C LYS A 306 13.59 9.35 2.09
N GLY A 307 14.28 8.72 3.03
CA GLY A 307 15.00 7.46 2.78
C GLY A 307 14.06 6.36 2.29
N TYR A 308 12.90 6.23 2.93
CA TYR A 308 11.88 5.25 2.58
C TYR A 308 11.29 5.48 1.18
N ARG A 309 10.88 6.72 0.85
CA ARG A 309 10.39 7.03 -0.50
C ARG A 309 11.44 6.87 -1.59
N ARG A 310 12.70 7.22 -1.32
CA ARG A 310 13.80 7.03 -2.29
C ARG A 310 14.14 5.56 -2.51
N LEU A 311 13.92 4.69 -1.51
CA LEU A 311 14.04 3.25 -1.67
C LEU A 311 12.96 2.69 -2.62
N ARG A 312 11.70 3.12 -2.46
CA ARG A 312 10.57 2.60 -3.24
C ARG A 312 10.46 3.20 -4.65
N GLU A 313 10.75 4.49 -4.78
CA GLU A 313 10.52 5.26 -6.00
C GLU A 313 11.81 5.93 -6.48
N LEU A 314 12.90 5.16 -6.55
CA LEU A 314 14.21 5.72 -6.85
C LEU A 314 14.25 6.46 -8.19
N GLN A 315 13.54 5.94 -9.19
CA GLN A 315 13.44 6.48 -10.54
C GLN A 315 12.73 7.85 -10.62
N LYS A 316 12.04 8.26 -9.56
CA LYS A 316 11.45 9.59 -9.41
C LYS A 316 12.48 10.54 -8.80
N PRO A 317 13.00 11.53 -9.56
CA PRO A 317 14.08 12.40 -9.07
C PRO A 317 13.72 13.23 -7.85
N PHE A 318 12.43 13.57 -7.71
CA PHE A 318 11.91 14.38 -6.61
C PHE A 318 11.30 13.56 -5.47
N ALA A 319 11.35 12.23 -5.52
CA ALA A 319 10.84 11.38 -4.44
C ALA A 319 11.51 11.74 -3.10
N GLY A 320 10.70 11.92 -2.06
CA GLY A 320 11.23 12.25 -0.73
C GLY A 320 11.68 13.70 -0.52
N ARG A 321 11.59 14.58 -1.53
CA ARG A 321 12.00 15.99 -1.39
C ARG A 321 11.12 16.73 -0.37
N GLY A 322 11.74 17.40 0.60
CA GLY A 322 11.04 18.12 1.67
C GLY A 322 10.64 17.25 2.85
N LEU A 323 11.02 15.96 2.84
CA LEU A 323 10.70 14.98 3.88
C LEU A 323 11.94 14.54 4.67
N GLU A 324 13.04 15.30 4.56
CA GLU A 324 14.31 15.03 5.23
C GLU A 324 14.15 14.88 6.75
N ASN A 325 13.26 15.66 7.36
CA ASN A 325 13.02 15.66 8.81
C ASN A 325 11.69 14.99 9.21
N GLN A 326 11.05 14.27 8.28
CA GLN A 326 9.81 13.56 8.54
C GLN A 326 10.06 12.07 8.72
N TYR A 327 9.18 11.45 9.49
CA TYR A 327 9.21 10.03 9.79
C TYR A 327 7.82 9.44 9.55
N GLU A 328 7.78 8.23 9.03
CA GLU A 328 6.54 7.50 8.77
C GLU A 328 6.65 6.08 9.32
N TRP A 329 5.55 5.59 9.87
CA TRP A 329 5.40 4.21 10.33
C TRP A 329 5.00 3.33 9.15
N ILE A 330 5.68 2.20 9.03
CA ILE A 330 5.46 1.21 7.99
C ILE A 330 5.05 -0.09 8.66
N HIS A 331 3.93 -0.65 8.23
CA HIS A 331 3.33 -1.87 8.75
C HIS A 331 3.90 -3.08 8.01
N HIS A 332 4.33 -4.10 8.75
CA HIS A 332 5.06 -5.24 8.20
C HIS A 332 4.21 -6.51 8.22
N THR A 333 4.00 -7.09 9.40
CA THR A 333 3.43 -8.42 9.57
C THR A 333 2.28 -8.38 10.55
N ASP A 334 1.15 -8.97 10.15
CA ASP A 334 0.00 -9.16 11.04
C ASP A 334 0.41 -10.07 12.20
N ARG A 335 0.25 -9.58 13.43
CA ARG A 335 0.50 -10.31 14.69
C ARG A 335 -0.76 -10.90 15.30
N THR A 336 -1.84 -10.96 14.53
CA THR A 336 -3.14 -11.25 15.11
C THR A 336 -3.25 -12.74 15.51
N SER A 337 -2.58 -13.67 14.81
CA SER A 337 -2.76 -15.11 14.98
C SER A 337 -1.99 -15.77 16.15
N ASP A 338 -0.93 -15.15 16.68
CA ASP A 338 0.00 -15.78 17.63
C ASP A 338 -0.01 -15.17 19.05
N VAL A 339 -0.88 -14.18 19.28
CA VAL A 339 -0.97 -13.41 20.53
C VAL A 339 -2.41 -13.38 21.07
N GLU A 340 -2.56 -12.98 22.33
CA GLU A 340 -3.86 -12.70 22.93
C GLU A 340 -3.93 -11.23 23.37
N LEU A 341 -5.12 -10.63 23.31
CA LEU A 341 -5.35 -9.24 23.75
C LEU A 341 -5.93 -9.23 25.16
N GLN A 342 -5.26 -8.58 26.11
CA GLN A 342 -5.80 -8.30 27.43
C GLN A 342 -6.45 -6.92 27.47
N ILE A 343 -7.66 -6.86 28.01
CA ILE A 343 -8.38 -5.63 28.36
C ILE A 343 -8.23 -5.43 29.87
N VAL A 344 -7.70 -4.28 30.27
CA VAL A 344 -7.33 -3.94 31.64
C VAL A 344 -8.07 -2.68 32.08
N GLU A 345 -8.65 -2.71 33.27
CA GLU A 345 -9.30 -1.54 33.88
C GLU A 345 -8.88 -1.43 35.35
N GLY A 346 -8.45 -0.24 35.77
CA GLY A 346 -7.98 -0.01 37.14
C GLY A 346 -6.82 -0.93 37.56
N GLY A 347 -5.97 -1.35 36.62
CA GLY A 347 -4.85 -2.27 36.86
C GLY A 347 -5.23 -3.75 36.96
N ARG A 348 -6.50 -4.12 36.77
CA ARG A 348 -6.97 -5.51 36.76
C ARG A 348 -7.32 -5.95 35.35
N VAL A 349 -6.89 -7.14 34.97
CA VAL A 349 -7.29 -7.77 33.70
C VAL A 349 -8.77 -8.14 33.80
N LEU A 350 -9.61 -7.49 32.99
CA LEU A 350 -11.03 -7.77 32.91
C LEU A 350 -11.32 -8.96 32.01
N LYS A 351 -10.63 -9.02 30.87
CA LYS A 351 -10.89 -10.01 29.82
C LYS A 351 -9.63 -10.25 29.00
N THR A 352 -9.44 -11.50 28.60
CA THR A 352 -8.48 -11.89 27.57
C THR A 352 -9.26 -12.32 26.33
N VAL A 353 -8.90 -11.75 25.18
CA VAL A 353 -9.57 -11.93 23.90
C VAL A 353 -8.61 -12.62 22.95
N LYS A 354 -9.05 -13.77 22.41
CA LYS A 354 -8.35 -14.46 21.33
C LYS A 354 -8.75 -13.86 19.99
N PRO A 355 -7.84 -13.86 19.01
CA PRO A 355 -8.20 -13.46 17.67
C PRO A 355 -9.25 -14.42 17.10
N LYS A 356 -10.12 -13.91 16.23
CA LYS A 356 -11.09 -14.73 15.51
C LYS A 356 -11.19 -14.29 14.06
N PRO A 357 -11.46 -15.22 13.13
CA PRO A 357 -11.79 -14.87 11.76
C PRO A 357 -13.22 -14.30 11.67
N TYR A 358 -13.39 -13.25 10.87
CA TYR A 358 -14.64 -12.55 10.65
C TYR A 358 -14.94 -12.44 9.16
N ARG A 359 -16.24 -12.37 8.84
CA ARG A 359 -16.76 -12.14 7.49
C ARG A 359 -17.61 -10.89 7.45
N VAL A 360 -17.43 -10.09 6.41
CA VAL A 360 -18.29 -8.95 6.13
C VAL A 360 -19.42 -9.40 5.23
N VAL A 361 -20.67 -9.22 5.69
CA VAL A 361 -21.88 -9.58 4.95
C VAL A 361 -22.62 -8.30 4.60
N GLN A 362 -22.94 -8.11 3.32
CA GLN A 362 -23.78 -7.01 2.91
C GLN A 362 -25.21 -7.25 3.39
N THR A 363 -25.82 -6.24 3.99
CA THR A 363 -27.20 -6.30 4.44
C THR A 363 -28.12 -6.12 3.22
N PRO A 364 -29.09 -7.02 3.00
CA PRO A 364 -30.02 -6.89 1.88
C PRO A 364 -30.92 -5.66 2.06
N GLY A 365 -31.07 -4.83 1.02
CA GLY A 365 -31.96 -3.67 1.01
C GLY A 365 -31.45 -2.50 0.17
N TYR A 366 -32.28 -1.45 0.06
CA TYR A 366 -31.96 -0.21 -0.67
C TYR A 366 -30.85 0.62 0.01
N SER A 367 -30.67 0.44 1.32
CA SER A 367 -29.58 1.01 2.09
C SER A 367 -28.44 -0.02 2.12
N LEU A 368 -27.49 0.05 1.19
CA LEU A 368 -26.32 -0.83 1.09
C LEU A 368 -25.48 -0.76 2.39
N GLY A 369 -25.83 -1.57 3.39
CA GLY A 369 -25.15 -1.66 4.68
C GLY A 369 -24.31 -2.93 4.82
N TYR A 370 -23.54 -3.04 5.90
CA TYR A 370 -22.69 -4.21 6.17
C TYR A 370 -22.86 -4.68 7.62
N LYS A 371 -22.64 -5.98 7.83
CA LYS A 371 -22.56 -6.60 9.15
C LYS A 371 -21.32 -7.48 9.22
N ILE A 372 -20.56 -7.32 10.29
CA ILE A 372 -19.44 -8.21 10.59
C ILE A 372 -19.98 -9.39 11.40
N VAL A 373 -19.74 -10.60 10.92
CA VAL A 373 -20.13 -11.85 11.58
C VAL A 373 -18.91 -12.74 11.81
N GLU A 374 -18.92 -13.56 12.85
CA GLU A 374 -17.88 -14.57 13.03
C GLU A 374 -17.91 -15.56 11.84
N TYR A 375 -16.74 -15.87 11.30
CA TYR A 375 -16.60 -16.81 10.18
C TYR A 375 -16.85 -18.25 10.66
N ASP A 376 -17.65 -18.98 9.90
CA ASP A 376 -18.04 -20.37 10.20
C ASP A 376 -17.70 -21.27 8.98
N PRO A 377 -16.64 -22.10 9.07
CA PRO A 377 -16.19 -22.93 7.95
C PRO A 377 -17.27 -23.86 7.38
N GLU A 378 -18.23 -24.29 8.21
CA GLU A 378 -19.31 -25.18 7.77
C GLU A 378 -20.41 -24.44 7.03
N LYS A 379 -20.66 -23.18 7.37
CA LYS A 379 -21.69 -22.35 6.70
C LYS A 379 -21.15 -21.60 5.50
N ASP A 380 -19.87 -21.24 5.51
CA ASP A 380 -19.22 -20.43 4.49
C ASP A 380 -18.32 -21.27 3.56
N LYS A 381 -18.74 -22.50 3.24
CA LYS A 381 -17.98 -23.44 2.40
C LYS A 381 -17.49 -22.79 1.09
N GLY A 382 -16.18 -22.90 0.86
CA GLY A 382 -15.51 -22.35 -0.33
C GLY A 382 -15.26 -20.84 -0.30
N ARG A 383 -15.41 -20.18 0.85
CA ARG A 383 -15.09 -18.76 1.03
C ARG A 383 -14.07 -18.59 2.14
N GLU A 384 -13.10 -17.70 1.94
CA GLU A 384 -12.15 -17.33 2.99
C GLU A 384 -12.74 -16.24 3.91
N PRO A 385 -12.28 -16.15 5.17
CA PRO A 385 -12.64 -15.04 6.04
C PRO A 385 -12.22 -13.70 5.43
N SER A 386 -12.97 -12.64 5.73
CA SER A 386 -12.63 -11.29 5.25
C SER A 386 -11.41 -10.73 5.98
N PHE A 387 -11.24 -11.07 7.26
CA PHE A 387 -10.12 -10.65 8.11
C PHE A 387 -10.11 -11.45 9.42
N GLU A 388 -9.01 -11.39 10.16
CA GLU A 388 -8.89 -11.89 11.53
C GLU A 388 -8.63 -10.71 12.48
N ALA A 389 -9.27 -10.64 13.65
CA ALA A 389 -9.12 -9.53 14.59
C ALA A 389 -9.49 -9.88 16.04
N PHE A 390 -9.15 -8.99 16.98
CA PHE A 390 -9.65 -9.00 18.35
C PHE A 390 -10.93 -8.17 18.46
N LYS A 391 -12.04 -8.79 18.88
CA LYS A 391 -13.29 -8.07 19.17
C LYS A 391 -13.24 -7.43 20.56
N VAL A 392 -13.31 -6.10 20.61
CA VAL A 392 -13.31 -5.31 21.84
C VAL A 392 -14.64 -4.59 21.98
N GLU A 393 -15.30 -4.80 23.12
CA GLU A 393 -16.53 -4.11 23.49
C GLU A 393 -16.16 -2.94 24.40
N VAL A 394 -16.30 -1.72 23.89
CA VAL A 394 -15.96 -0.49 24.62
C VAL A 394 -17.21 -0.06 25.41
N ASP A 395 -17.14 -0.09 26.74
CA ASP A 395 -18.20 0.42 27.62
C ASP A 395 -17.96 1.90 28.01
N ALA A 396 -19.04 2.63 28.26
CA ALA A 396 -19.05 4.08 28.43
C ALA A 396 -18.53 4.58 29.80
N ARG A 397 -18.08 3.68 30.70
CA ARG A 397 -17.96 3.98 32.13
C ARG A 397 -16.56 4.28 32.66
N SER A 398 -15.48 3.99 31.93
CA SER A 398 -14.12 4.47 32.28
C SER A 398 -13.16 4.29 31.11
N GLY A 399 -11.97 4.89 31.20
CA GLY A 399 -10.87 4.56 30.30
C GLY A 399 -10.35 3.14 30.58
N MET A 400 -10.15 2.36 29.52
CA MET A 400 -9.59 1.01 29.58
C MET A 400 -8.23 0.99 28.90
N GLU A 401 -7.37 0.05 29.29
CA GLU A 401 -6.10 -0.24 28.65
C GLU A 401 -6.25 -1.53 27.85
N ILE A 402 -5.65 -1.57 26.67
CA ILE A 402 -5.45 -2.80 25.92
C ILE A 402 -3.95 -3.09 25.80
N ARG A 403 -3.58 -4.36 25.82
CA ARG A 403 -2.20 -4.81 25.63
C ARG A 403 -2.16 -6.22 25.06
N LEU A 404 -1.16 -6.52 24.23
CA LEU A 404 -0.95 -7.87 23.73
C LEU A 404 -0.09 -8.67 24.71
N VAL A 405 -0.37 -9.96 24.80
CA VAL A 405 0.44 -10.93 25.53
C VAL A 405 0.82 -12.10 24.62
N ASP A 406 2.03 -12.62 24.83
CA ASP A 406 2.49 -13.84 24.16
C ASP A 406 1.84 -15.11 24.75
N LYS A 407 2.19 -16.27 24.20
CA LYS A 407 1.70 -17.58 24.65
C LYS A 407 2.05 -17.90 26.10
N GLN A 408 3.05 -17.23 26.67
CA GLN A 408 3.49 -17.35 28.06
C GLN A 408 2.81 -16.31 28.97
N GLY A 409 1.93 -15.47 28.42
CA GLY A 409 1.23 -14.41 29.15
C GLY A 409 2.09 -13.18 29.44
N LYS A 410 3.26 -13.06 28.83
CA LYS A 410 4.14 -11.89 28.99
C LYS A 410 3.68 -10.77 28.06
N ILE A 411 3.64 -9.55 28.58
CA ILE A 411 3.24 -8.35 27.84
C ILE A 411 4.25 -8.10 26.72
N ILE A 412 3.73 -7.90 25.52
CA ILE A 412 4.52 -7.50 24.35
C ILE A 412 4.81 -5.99 24.47
N PRO A 413 6.09 -5.57 24.47
CA PRO A 413 6.45 -4.14 24.52
C PRO A 413 5.80 -3.33 23.42
N GLU A 414 5.57 -2.03 23.66
CA GLU A 414 4.96 -1.08 22.71
C GLU A 414 3.52 -1.41 22.23
N SER A 415 2.93 -2.52 22.71
CA SER A 415 1.55 -2.91 22.39
C SER A 415 0.48 -2.22 23.24
N ILE A 416 0.86 -1.49 24.28
CA ILE A 416 -0.11 -0.91 25.21
C ILE A 416 -0.82 0.27 24.53
N ARG A 417 -2.16 0.33 24.62
CA ARG A 417 -2.94 1.51 24.23
C ARG A 417 -3.97 1.83 25.29
N MET A 418 -4.17 3.12 25.52
CA MET A 418 -5.28 3.61 26.35
C MET A 418 -6.48 3.87 25.45
N ILE A 419 -7.63 3.31 25.77
CA ILE A 419 -8.92 3.65 25.16
C ILE A 419 -9.65 4.61 26.10
N ARG A 420 -9.99 5.79 25.61
CA ARG A 420 -10.81 6.77 26.33
C ARG A 420 -12.13 6.98 25.61
N VAL A 421 -13.22 6.82 26.36
CA VAL A 421 -14.55 7.13 25.84
C VAL A 421 -14.81 8.62 25.98
N VAL A 422 -15.06 9.28 24.86
CA VAL A 422 -15.55 10.66 24.80
C VAL A 422 -17.07 10.59 24.84
N ASN A 423 -17.63 11.00 25.97
CA ASN A 423 -19.06 11.21 26.07
C ASN A 423 -19.41 12.53 25.38
N ARG A 424 -20.46 12.55 24.54
CA ARG A 424 -21.06 13.82 24.13
C ARG A 424 -21.53 14.52 25.39
N ALA A 425 -20.79 15.52 25.84
CA ALA A 425 -21.29 16.44 26.84
C ALA A 425 -22.60 17.01 26.30
N GLY A 426 -23.67 16.99 27.11
CA GLY A 426 -24.94 17.57 26.71
C GLY A 426 -24.72 19.01 26.26
N SER A 427 -24.97 19.28 24.98
CA SER A 427 -24.76 20.59 24.34
C SER A 427 -25.42 21.74 25.11
N VAL A 428 -26.42 21.41 25.93
CA VAL A 428 -27.08 22.28 26.91
C VAL A 428 -26.06 23.08 27.75
N PHE A 429 -24.96 22.48 28.22
CA PHE A 429 -23.98 23.23 29.02
C PHE A 429 -23.23 24.28 28.18
N ALA A 430 -22.87 23.95 26.93
CA ALA A 430 -22.25 24.92 26.02
C ALA A 430 -23.22 26.05 25.66
N PHE A 431 -24.51 25.75 25.45
CA PHE A 431 -25.55 26.76 25.25
C PHE A 431 -25.78 27.63 26.50
N LEU A 432 -25.74 27.05 27.70
CA LEU A 432 -25.86 27.79 28.96
C LEU A 432 -24.69 28.75 29.15
N VAL A 433 -23.45 28.33 28.88
CA VAL A 433 -22.26 29.20 28.93
C VAL A 433 -22.37 30.31 27.89
N GLY A 434 -22.80 29.99 26.67
CA GLY A 434 -23.06 30.97 25.62
C GLY A 434 -24.20 31.96 25.92
N ALA A 435 -25.15 31.58 26.79
CA ALA A 435 -26.26 32.44 27.21
C ALA A 435 -25.89 33.43 28.33
N VAL A 436 -24.76 33.25 29.03
CA VAL A 436 -24.33 34.12 30.13
C VAL A 436 -24.25 35.60 29.74
N PRO A 437 -23.64 36.01 28.61
CA PRO A 437 -23.60 37.42 28.20
C PRO A 437 -24.99 37.99 27.90
N LEU A 438 -25.90 37.18 27.34
CA LEU A 438 -27.29 37.58 27.08
C LEU A 438 -28.06 37.82 28.38
N LEU A 439 -27.93 36.91 29.35
CA LEU A 439 -28.55 37.05 30.67
C LEU A 439 -27.99 38.28 31.41
N PHE A 440 -26.68 38.52 31.31
CA PHE A 440 -26.05 39.72 31.89
C PHE A 440 -26.55 41.00 31.21
N GLY A 441 -26.65 41.01 29.87
CA GLY A 441 -27.19 42.13 29.10
C GLY A 441 -28.65 42.44 29.47
N ILE A 442 -29.50 41.41 29.61
CA ILE A 442 -30.88 41.55 30.08
C ILE A 442 -30.92 42.16 31.49
N ALA A 443 -30.08 41.67 32.42
CA ALA A 443 -30.00 42.19 33.77
C ALA A 443 -29.61 43.68 33.80
N VAL A 444 -28.63 44.09 32.99
CA VAL A 444 -28.22 45.50 32.84
C VAL A 444 -29.35 46.37 32.27
N VAL A 445 -30.08 45.89 31.26
CA VAL A 445 -31.21 46.65 30.67
C VAL A 445 -32.36 46.79 31.67
N VAL A 446 -32.70 45.73 32.41
CA VAL A 446 -33.78 45.74 33.41
C VAL A 446 -33.43 46.66 34.57
N THR A 447 -32.19 46.60 35.08
CA THR A 447 -31.74 47.49 36.17
C THR A 447 -31.73 48.95 35.72
N ARG A 448 -31.24 49.25 34.51
CA ARG A 448 -31.28 50.61 33.93
C ARG A 448 -32.71 51.14 33.73
N ARG A 449 -33.65 50.30 33.33
CA ARG A 449 -35.07 50.70 33.21
C ARG A 449 -35.74 50.94 34.56
N ARG A 450 -35.38 50.19 35.60
CA ARG A 450 -35.91 50.38 36.97
C ARG A 450 -35.37 51.66 37.62
N THR A 451 -34.08 51.96 37.46
CA THR A 451 -33.51 53.23 37.94
C THR A 451 -34.03 54.44 37.17
N GLY A 452 -34.19 54.33 35.83
CA GLY A 452 -34.80 55.38 35.02
C GLY A 452 -36.28 55.65 35.33
N ARG A 453 -37.06 54.63 35.74
CA ARG A 453 -38.44 54.82 36.21
C ARG A 453 -38.51 55.47 37.59
N LYS A 454 -37.60 55.16 38.52
CA LYS A 454 -37.49 55.85 39.82
C LYS A 454 -37.10 57.34 39.66
N ALA A 455 -36.21 57.67 38.72
CA ALA A 455 -35.86 59.06 38.42
C ALA A 455 -37.04 59.84 37.77
N ARG A 456 -37.86 59.18 36.95
CA ARG A 456 -39.08 59.79 36.39
C ARG A 456 -40.22 59.93 37.40
N SER A 457 -40.30 59.09 38.43
CA SER A 457 -41.30 59.26 39.50
C SER A 457 -40.91 60.36 40.50
N SER A 458 -39.62 60.63 40.73
CA SER A 458 -39.21 61.77 41.57
C SER A 458 -39.41 63.12 40.86
N ASN A 459 -39.26 63.19 39.53
CA ASN A 459 -39.53 64.42 38.77
C ASN A 459 -41.02 64.74 38.57
N ARG A 460 -41.94 63.80 38.81
CA ARG A 460 -43.40 64.07 38.77
C ARG A 460 -43.96 64.56 40.11
N GLY A 461 -43.20 64.48 41.20
CA GLY A 461 -43.58 65.01 42.52
C GLY A 461 -43.21 66.48 42.75
N GLN A 462 -42.41 67.09 41.85
CA GLN A 462 -42.01 68.51 41.94
C GLN A 462 -42.80 69.45 41.02
N ALA A 463 -43.70 68.95 40.17
CA ALA A 463 -44.48 69.77 39.25
C ALA A 463 -45.91 70.11 39.75
N SER A 464 -46.20 69.99 41.05
CA SER A 464 -47.48 70.41 41.63
C SER A 464 -47.37 71.33 42.86
N VAL A 465 -46.22 71.94 43.10
CA VAL A 465 -46.09 73.07 44.03
C VAL A 465 -45.07 74.05 43.46
N ALA A 466 -45.53 75.29 43.25
CA ALA A 466 -44.84 76.50 42.82
C ALA A 466 -44.57 76.63 41.30
#